data_AF-G4Q9P7-F1
#
_entry.id   AF-G4Q9P7-F1
#
_cell.length_a   1.000
_cell.length_b   1.000
_cell.length_c   1.000
_cell.angle_alpha   90.00
_cell.angle_beta   90.00
_cell.angle_gamma   90.00
#
_symmetry.space_group_name_H-M   'P 1'
#
loop_
_entity.id
_entity.type
_entity.pdbx_description
1 polymer ?
#
loop_
_entity_poly.entity_id
_entity_poly.type
_entity_poly.pdbx_seq_one_letter_code
_entity_poly.pdbx_strand_id
1 'polypeptide(L)'
;MTFVLAVLGVIATVYQYTVANKSFSCDLTLADKIVSQWLGLDKLLPEVFGIYASCLDASVDLFGIEYVLWALMVFALIALLSLAGIFSKRRLPNRALFK
;
A
#
# COMPACT_ATOMS: atom_id res chain seq x y z
N MET A 1 9.62 14.10 -0.91
CA MET A 1 9.78 12.65 -1.14
C MET A 1 8.60 11.85 -0.60
N THR A 2 8.15 12.09 0.63
CA THR A 2 7.00 11.37 1.25
C THR A 2 5.70 11.42 0.45
N PHE A 3 5.37 12.56 -0.16
CA PHE A 3 4.16 12.71 -0.98
C PHE A 3 4.13 11.73 -2.17
N VAL A 4 5.26 11.51 -2.85
CA VAL A 4 5.35 10.60 -4.00
C VAL A 4 5.11 9.16 -3.56
N LEU A 5 5.70 8.75 -2.44
CA LEU A 5 5.46 7.42 -1.84
C LEU A 5 3.99 7.23 -1.46
N ALA A 6 3.35 8.26 -0.90
CA ALA A 6 1.95 8.18 -0.51
C ALA A 6 1.02 8.01 -1.74
N VAL A 7 1.29 8.73 -2.82
CA VAL A 7 0.54 8.58 -4.09
C VAL A 7 0.74 7.18 -4.70
N LEU A 8 1.98 6.67 -4.71
CA LEU A 8 2.26 5.31 -5.19
C LEU A 8 1.55 4.24 -4.34
N GLY A 9 1.47 4.42 -3.02
CA GLY A 9 0.72 3.52 -2.13
C GLY A 9 -0.79 3.53 -2.39
N VAL A 10 -1.38 4.70 -2.69
CA VAL A 10 -2.79 4.79 -3.11
C VAL A 10 -3.00 4.06 -4.45
N ILE A 11 -2.11 4.24 -5.42
CA ILE A 11 -2.23 3.54 -6.72
C ILE A 11 -2.13 2.02 -6.53
N ALA A 12 -1.18 1.54 -5.72
CA ALA A 12 -1.02 0.12 -5.46
C ALA A 12 -2.26 -0.49 -4.77
N THR A 13 -2.83 0.19 -3.77
CA THR A 13 -4.03 -0.30 -3.07
C THR A 13 -5.28 -0.31 -3.96
N VAL A 14 -5.45 0.70 -4.83
CA VAL A 14 -6.54 0.69 -5.83
C VAL A 14 -6.38 -0.49 -6.79
N TYR A 15 -5.15 -0.81 -7.20
CA TYR A 15 -4.89 -1.99 -8.04
C TYR A 15 -5.26 -3.29 -7.31
N GLN A 16 -4.87 -3.44 -6.04
CA GLN A 16 -5.23 -4.63 -5.24
C GLN A 16 -6.75 -4.77 -5.04
N TYR A 17 -7.46 -3.67 -4.77
CA TYR A 17 -8.93 -3.68 -4.61
C TYR A 17 -9.68 -4.02 -5.91
N THR A 18 -9.19 -3.49 -7.04
CA THR A 18 -9.89 -3.65 -8.32
C THR A 18 -9.58 -4.97 -9.02
N VAL A 19 -8.31 -5.39 -9.00
CA VAL A 19 -7.79 -6.55 -9.76
C VAL A 19 -7.58 -7.76 -8.85
N ALA A 20 -6.81 -7.63 -7.76
CA ALA A 20 -6.43 -8.78 -6.94
C ALA A 20 -7.62 -9.38 -6.16
N ASN A 21 -8.56 -8.54 -5.71
CA ASN A 21 -9.73 -9.04 -4.98
C ASN A 21 -10.80 -9.72 -5.86
N LYS A 22 -10.64 -9.66 -7.19
CA LYS A 22 -11.53 -10.34 -8.15
C LYS A 22 -10.90 -11.57 -8.78
N SER A 23 -9.59 -11.76 -8.61
CA SER A 23 -8.89 -12.96 -9.08
C SER A 23 -9.16 -14.13 -8.13
N PHE A 24 -10.26 -14.84 -8.38
CA PHE A 24 -10.60 -16.16 -7.81
C PHE A 24 -9.81 -17.29 -8.47
N SER A 25 -8.53 -17.06 -8.79
CA SER A 25 -7.73 -18.02 -9.52
C SER A 25 -6.60 -18.48 -8.64
N CYS A 26 -6.40 -19.80 -8.52
CA CYS A 26 -5.15 -20.43 -8.05
C CYS A 26 -3.96 -20.10 -8.98
N ASP A 27 -3.93 -18.91 -9.58
CA ASP A 27 -2.94 -18.44 -10.51
C ASP A 27 -2.23 -17.25 -9.88
N LEU A 28 -0.92 -17.35 -9.79
CA LEU A 28 -0.04 -16.39 -9.15
C LEU A 28 -0.30 -14.99 -9.74
N THR A 29 -0.53 -13.99 -8.88
CA THR A 29 -0.65 -12.60 -9.35
C THR A 29 0.67 -12.16 -9.98
N LEU A 30 0.65 -11.05 -10.72
CA LEU A 30 1.88 -10.50 -11.29
C LEU A 30 2.93 -10.23 -10.20
N ALA A 31 2.50 -9.79 -9.01
CA ALA A 31 3.39 -9.59 -7.87
C ALA A 31 4.04 -10.90 -7.43
N ASP A 32 3.24 -11.97 -7.30
CA ASP A 32 3.72 -13.30 -6.92
C ASP A 32 4.69 -13.88 -7.96
N LYS A 33 4.44 -13.66 -9.26
CA LYS A 33 5.35 -14.05 -10.35
C LYS A 33 6.66 -13.28 -10.30
N ILE A 34 6.64 -11.99 -9.97
CA ILE A 34 7.89 -11.21 -9.81
C ILE A 34 8.69 -11.74 -8.61
N VAL A 35 8.05 -11.95 -7.46
CA VAL A 35 8.72 -12.42 -6.25
C VAL A 35 9.28 -13.84 -6.44
N SER A 36 8.51 -14.74 -7.07
CA SER A 36 8.88 -16.15 -7.23
C SER A 36 9.76 -16.43 -8.45
N GLN A 37 9.46 -15.87 -9.62
CA GLN A 37 10.13 -16.22 -10.88
C GLN A 37 11.30 -15.29 -11.19
N TRP A 38 11.16 -13.98 -10.93
CA TRP A 38 12.18 -13.00 -11.29
C TRP A 38 13.18 -12.75 -10.18
N LEU A 39 12.68 -12.59 -8.95
CA LEU A 39 13.51 -12.28 -7.79
C LEU A 39 13.97 -13.54 -7.05
N GLY A 40 13.22 -14.65 -7.18
CA GLY A 40 13.49 -15.92 -6.48
C GLY A 40 13.55 -15.77 -4.97
N LEU A 41 12.88 -14.74 -4.43
CA LEU A 41 13.02 -14.31 -3.04
C LEU A 41 12.19 -15.20 -2.09
N ASP A 42 11.18 -15.87 -2.65
CA ASP A 42 10.43 -16.96 -2.01
C ASP A 42 11.35 -18.10 -1.57
N LYS A 43 12.41 -18.40 -2.35
CA LYS A 43 13.39 -19.45 -2.02
C LYS A 43 14.46 -19.00 -1.04
N LEU A 44 14.74 -17.70 -0.99
CA LEU A 44 15.76 -17.13 -0.10
C LEU A 44 15.23 -16.88 1.31
N LEU A 45 14.00 -16.36 1.44
CA LEU A 45 13.35 -16.03 2.70
C LEU A 45 11.87 -16.42 2.67
N PRO A 46 11.58 -17.74 2.76
CA PRO A 46 10.22 -18.26 2.65
C PRO A 46 9.29 -17.79 3.78
N GLU A 47 9.81 -17.44 4.95
CA GLU A 47 8.96 -16.98 6.06
C GLU A 47 8.30 -15.61 5.81
N VAL A 48 8.90 -14.77 4.96
CA VAL A 48 8.40 -13.41 4.67
C VAL A 48 7.78 -13.34 3.27
N PHE A 49 8.34 -14.07 2.32
CA PHE A 49 7.96 -14.02 0.90
C PHE A 49 7.30 -15.29 0.38
N GLY A 50 7.08 -16.28 1.25
CA GLY A 50 6.35 -17.49 0.91
C GLY A 50 4.89 -17.16 0.62
N ILE A 51 4.47 -17.41 -0.62
CA ILE A 51 3.10 -17.19 -1.07
C ILE A 51 2.30 -18.46 -0.75
N TYR A 52 1.71 -18.49 0.46
CA TYR A 52 0.94 -19.65 0.95
C TYR A 52 -0.59 -19.46 0.83
N ALA A 53 -1.04 -18.40 0.16
CA ALA A 53 -2.45 -18.09 0.06
C ALA A 53 -3.21 -19.19 -0.72
N SER A 54 -4.00 -19.99 0.00
CA SER A 54 -4.93 -20.96 -0.59
C SER A 54 -6.11 -20.23 -1.25
N CYS A 55 -6.57 -20.75 -2.39
CA CYS A 55 -7.49 -20.11 -3.36
C CYS A 55 -8.88 -19.70 -2.84
N LEU A 56 -9.16 -19.85 -1.54
CA LEU A 56 -10.43 -19.55 -0.88
C LEU A 56 -10.30 -18.52 0.26
N ASP A 57 -9.09 -18.06 0.59
CA ASP A 57 -8.82 -17.28 1.83
C ASP A 57 -8.17 -15.91 1.54
N ALA A 58 -8.18 -15.45 0.28
CA ALA A 58 -7.50 -14.22 -0.14
C ALA A 58 -8.24 -12.92 0.27
N SER A 59 -9.53 -13.01 0.60
CA SER A 59 -10.33 -11.89 1.07
C SER A 59 -10.53 -11.99 2.59
N VAL A 60 -9.54 -11.51 3.35
CA VAL A 60 -9.67 -11.41 4.81
C VAL A 60 -10.38 -10.11 5.15
N ASP A 61 -11.60 -10.24 5.64
CA ASP A 61 -12.37 -9.13 6.19
C ASP A 61 -11.95 -8.83 7.61
N LEU A 62 -11.59 -7.58 7.87
CA LEU A 62 -11.32 -7.06 9.20
C LEU A 62 -12.47 -6.13 9.58
N PHE A 63 -13.23 -6.51 10.61
CA PHE A 63 -14.44 -5.79 11.03
C PHE A 63 -15.49 -5.64 9.90
N GLY A 64 -15.59 -6.64 9.01
CA GLY A 64 -16.52 -6.61 7.87
C GLY A 64 -16.11 -5.69 6.73
N ILE A 65 -14.86 -5.21 6.73
CA ILE A 65 -14.26 -4.39 5.69
C ILE A 65 -12.96 -5.06 5.22
N GLU A 66 -12.80 -5.18 3.92
CA GLU A 66 -11.60 -5.75 3.30
C GLU A 66 -10.32 -5.04 3.78
N TYR A 67 -9.29 -5.81 4.13
CA TYR A 67 -8.02 -5.27 4.61
C TYR A 67 -7.40 -4.20 3.69
N VAL A 68 -7.57 -4.33 2.38
CA VAL A 68 -7.02 -3.39 1.38
C VAL A 68 -7.56 -1.98 1.58
N LEU A 69 -8.80 -1.82 2.02
CA LEU A 69 -9.42 -0.52 2.29
C LEU A 69 -8.77 0.16 3.52
N TRP A 70 -8.33 -0.61 4.50
CA TRP A 70 -7.56 -0.09 5.64
C TRP A 70 -6.21 0.47 5.20
N ALA A 71 -5.50 -0.24 4.32
CA ALA A 71 -4.25 0.25 3.75
C ALA A 71 -4.47 1.54 2.93
N LEU A 72 -5.54 1.61 2.13
CA LEU A 72 -5.89 2.80 1.37
C LEU A 72 -6.14 4.01 2.29
N MET A 73 -6.87 3.82 3.40
CA MET A 73 -7.11 4.88 4.39
C MET A 73 -5.80 5.43 4.96
N VAL A 74 -4.84 4.58 5.34
CA VAL A 74 -3.55 5.00 5.89
C VAL A 74 -2.73 5.78 4.86
N PHE A 75 -2.62 5.29 3.62
CA PHE A 75 -1.88 6.01 2.57
C PHE A 75 -2.54 7.34 2.21
N ALA A 76 -3.88 7.40 2.17
CA ALA A 76 -4.61 8.63 1.97
C ALA A 76 -4.36 9.64 3.09
N LEU A 77 -4.37 9.21 4.36
CA LEU A 77 -4.04 10.06 5.51
C LEU A 77 -2.61 10.61 5.42
N ILE A 78 -1.62 9.78 5.08
CA ILE A 78 -0.23 10.22 4.91
C ILE A 78 -0.10 11.23 3.76
N ALA A 79 -0.82 11.00 2.65
CA ALA A 79 -0.86 11.94 1.53
C ALA A 79 -1.44 13.28 1.96
N LEU A 80 -2.58 13.29 2.66
CA LEU A 80 -3.26 14.49 3.16
C LEU A 80 -2.39 15.25 4.17
N LEU A 81 -1.78 14.56 5.14
CA LEU A 81 -0.87 15.17 6.11
C LEU A 81 0.37 15.76 5.45
N SER A 82 0.94 15.06 4.46
CA SER A 82 2.07 15.57 3.69
C SER A 82 1.68 16.82 2.89
N LEU A 83 0.48 16.81 2.29
CA LEU A 83 -0.05 17.95 1.55
C LEU A 83 -0.32 19.14 2.48
N ALA A 84 -0.96 18.89 3.62
CA ALA A 84 -1.23 19.89 4.66
C ALA A 84 0.07 20.52 5.19
N GLY A 85 1.13 19.73 5.39
CA GLY A 85 2.46 20.24 5.77
C GLY A 85 3.06 21.17 4.71
N ILE A 86 2.95 20.81 3.42
CA ILE A 86 3.42 21.66 2.31
C ILE A 86 2.62 22.97 2.25
N PHE A 87 1.30 22.92 2.39
CA PHE A 87 0.43 24.11 2.38
C PHE A 87 0.58 24.97 3.64
N SER A 88 0.80 24.36 4.81
CA SER A 88 1.02 25.08 6.07
C SER A 88 2.37 25.80 6.11
N LYS A 89 3.38 25.30 5.38
CA LYS A 89 4.68 25.98 5.26
C LYS A 89 4.58 27.31 4.52
N ARG A 90 3.59 27.49 3.63
CA ARG A 90 3.27 28.80 3.02
C ARG A 90 2.67 29.79 4.02
N ARG A 91 2.26 29.32 5.19
CA ARG A 91 1.63 30.09 6.26
C ARG A 91 2.53 30.20 7.50
N LEU A 92 3.85 30.23 7.32
CA LEU A 92 4.79 30.76 8.31
C LEU A 92 5.07 32.23 7.97
N PRO A 93 4.21 33.18 8.41
CA PRO A 93 4.63 34.56 8.49
C PRO A 93 5.82 34.63 9.44
N ASN A 94 6.87 35.29 8.96
CA ASN A 94 8.11 35.70 9.60
C ASN A 94 7.90 36.38 10.98
N ARG A 95 7.40 35.66 12.00
CA ARG A 95 7.03 36.22 13.32
C ARG A 95 7.51 35.42 14.52
N ALA A 96 8.40 34.45 14.33
CA ALA A 96 9.02 33.72 15.45
C ALA A 96 10.54 33.90 15.55
N LEU A 97 11.15 34.78 14.75
CA LEU A 97 12.61 34.95 14.70
C LEU A 97 13.10 36.42 14.80
N PHE A 98 12.38 37.26 15.53
CA PHE A 98 12.91 38.52 16.06
C PHE A 98 12.29 38.74 17.45
N LYS A 99 12.72 37.92 18.40
CA LYS A 99 12.71 38.24 19.83
C LYS A 99 14.14 38.16 20.31
#